data_AF-A0A7X7CC27-F1
#
_entry.id   AF-A0A7X7CC27-F1
#
_cell.length_a   1.000
_cell.length_b   1.000
_cell.length_c   1.000
_cell.angle_alpha   90.00
_cell.angle_beta   90.00
_cell.angle_gamma   90.00
#
_symmetry.space_group_name_H-M   'P 1'
#
loop_
_entity.id
_entity.type
_entity.pdbx_description
1 polymer ?
#
loop_
_entity_poly.entity_id
_entity_poly.type
_entity_poly.pdbx_seq_one_letter_code
_entity_poly.pdbx_strand_id
1 'polypeptide(L)'
;AGMDGLEGREYPFLMCSFWLVEQHAMTGRDAEATAIMEKLLSIRSPLGLLSEEYDPASRRLAGNFPQAFSHLALVRAAHALAYDDHGKTPRTST
;
A
#
# COMPACT_ATOMS: atom_id res chain seq x y z
N ALA A 1 3.43 24.21 -1.86
CA ALA A 1 2.66 24.63 -0.68
C ALA A 1 1.39 23.82 -0.69
N GLY A 2 1.14 23.05 0.37
CA GLY A 2 -0.06 22.21 0.49
C GLY A 2 -1.32 23.04 0.41
N MET A 3 -2.36 22.47 -0.17
CA MET A 3 -3.58 23.17 -0.59
C MET A 3 -4.50 23.58 0.58
N ASP A 4 -4.05 23.38 1.83
CA ASP A 4 -4.79 23.60 3.08
C ASP A 4 -4.24 24.75 3.94
N GLY A 5 -3.14 25.39 3.53
CA GLY A 5 -2.52 26.50 4.27
C GLY A 5 -1.71 26.08 5.51
N LEU A 6 -1.42 24.79 5.68
CA LEU A 6 -0.52 24.30 6.74
C LEU A 6 0.92 24.17 6.23
N GLU A 7 1.88 24.44 7.11
CA GLU A 7 3.30 24.19 6.82
C GLU A 7 3.55 22.68 6.75
N GLY A 8 3.68 22.16 5.53
CA GLY A 8 3.95 20.76 5.27
C GLY A 8 4.30 20.53 3.81
N ARG A 9 5.15 19.54 3.55
CA ARG A 9 5.27 18.96 2.21
C ARG A 9 4.31 17.78 2.15
N GLU A 10 3.46 17.76 1.14
CA GLU A 10 2.63 16.59 0.80
C GLU A 10 3.51 15.52 0.15
N TYR A 11 3.29 14.27 0.52
CA TYR A 11 3.97 13.11 -0.05
C TYR A 11 2.95 12.10 -0.60
N PRO A 12 3.36 11.12 -1.43
CA PRO A 12 2.44 10.13 -1.97
C PRO A 12 1.69 9.35 -0.88
N PHE A 13 0.36 9.27 -1.03
CA PHE A 13 -0.52 8.52 -0.14
C PHE A 13 -0.32 7.01 -0.35
N LEU A 14 0.01 6.28 0.71
CA LEU A 14 0.25 4.83 0.70
C LEU A 14 -0.97 4.00 0.26
N MET A 15 -2.19 4.41 0.63
CA MET A 15 -3.43 3.78 0.18
C MET A 15 -3.49 3.61 -1.35
N CYS A 16 -3.14 4.65 -2.11
CA CYS A 16 -3.15 4.60 -3.57
C CYS A 16 -2.15 3.57 -4.13
N SER A 17 -1.03 3.37 -3.44
CA SER A 17 -0.04 2.36 -3.83
C SER A 17 -0.53 0.94 -3.58
N PHE A 18 -1.28 0.70 -2.49
CA PHE A 18 -1.92 -0.59 -2.25
C PHE A 18 -3.08 -0.86 -3.21
N TRP A 19 -3.84 0.16 -3.61
CA TRP A 19 -4.81 -0.01 -4.69
C TRP A 19 -4.15 -0.40 -6.02
N LEU A 20 -2.95 0.11 -6.31
CA LEU A 20 -2.20 -0.32 -7.49
C LEU A 20 -1.84 -1.82 -7.41
N VAL A 21 -1.41 -2.31 -6.23
CA VAL A 21 -1.19 -3.75 -6.00
C VAL A 21 -2.47 -4.55 -6.26
N GLU A 22 -3.59 -4.13 -5.67
CA GLU A 22 -4.90 -4.77 -5.86
C GLU A 22 -5.28 -4.84 -7.34
N GLN A 23 -5.15 -3.73 -8.07
CA GLN A 23 -5.45 -3.68 -9.51
C GLN A 23 -4.52 -4.58 -10.34
N HIS A 24 -3.23 -4.64 -10.03
CA HIS A 24 -2.31 -5.54 -10.73
C HIS A 24 -2.67 -7.00 -10.48
N ALA A 25 -2.96 -7.39 -9.23
CA ALA A 25 -3.36 -8.75 -8.90
C ALA A 25 -4.68 -9.14 -9.60
N MET A 26 -5.69 -8.26 -9.58
CA MET A 26 -6.98 -8.50 -10.26
C MET A 26 -6.84 -8.61 -11.79
N THR A 27 -5.82 -7.97 -12.37
CA THR A 27 -5.56 -8.03 -13.82
C THR A 27 -4.54 -9.11 -14.23
N GLY A 28 -4.22 -10.05 -13.32
CA GLY A 28 -3.31 -11.17 -13.58
C GLY A 28 -1.82 -10.79 -13.64
N ARG A 29 -1.47 -9.58 -13.21
CA ARG A 29 -0.09 -9.07 -13.17
C ARG A 29 0.54 -9.34 -11.81
N ASP A 30 0.55 -10.60 -11.41
CA ASP A 30 0.88 -11.03 -10.04
C ASP A 30 2.34 -10.73 -9.66
N ALA A 31 3.28 -10.82 -10.62
CA ALA A 31 4.68 -10.48 -10.40
C ALA A 31 4.88 -8.98 -10.11
N GLU A 32 4.22 -8.11 -10.88
CA GLU A 32 4.24 -6.65 -10.66
C GLU A 32 3.58 -6.31 -9.31
N ALA A 33 2.42 -6.91 -9.03
CA ALA A 33 1.70 -6.73 -7.77
C ALA A 33 2.57 -7.12 -6.56
N THR A 34 3.24 -8.27 -6.64
CA THR A 34 4.12 -8.78 -5.57
C THR A 34 5.31 -7.85 -5.35
N ALA A 35 5.98 -7.42 -6.42
CA ALA A 35 7.14 -6.52 -6.31
C ALA A 35 6.78 -5.17 -5.65
N ILE A 36 5.61 -4.61 -5.99
CA ILE A 36 5.13 -3.37 -5.36
C ILE A 36 4.73 -3.64 -3.91
N MET A 37 4.02 -4.73 -3.63
CA MET A 37 3.63 -5.13 -2.28
C MET A 37 4.86 -5.21 -1.37
N GLU A 38 5.88 -5.99 -1.74
CA GLU A 38 7.13 -6.14 -0.98
C GLU A 38 7.81 -4.81 -0.69
N LYS A 39 7.87 -3.91 -1.69
CA LYS A 39 8.39 -2.56 -1.50
C LYS A 39 7.62 -1.77 -0.45
N LEU A 40 6.28 -1.80 -0.49
CA LEU A 40 5.43 -1.13 0.50
C LEU A 40 5.52 -1.78 1.89
N LEU A 41 5.72 -3.10 1.95
CA LEU A 41 5.94 -3.82 3.20
C LEU A 41 7.28 -3.45 3.85
N SER A 42 8.29 -3.10 3.05
CA SER A 42 9.63 -2.74 3.54
C SER A 42 9.72 -1.40 4.27
N ILE A 43 8.73 -0.51 4.07
CA ILE A 43 8.74 0.85 4.65
C ILE A 43 7.92 0.99 5.95
N ARG A 44 7.32 -0.10 6.43
CA ARG A 44 6.57 -0.11 7.68
C ARG A 44 7.46 0.20 8.87
N SER A 45 6.85 0.69 9.94
CA SER A 45 7.51 0.81 11.23
C SER A 45 7.94 -0.59 11.76
N PRO A 46 8.83 -0.64 12.77
CA PRO A 46 9.19 -1.91 13.43
C PRO A 46 8.00 -2.67 14.02
N LEU A 47 6.88 -1.98 14.31
CA LEU A 47 5.63 -2.59 14.78
C LEU A 47 4.71 -3.03 13.63
N GLY A 48 5.15 -2.88 12.37
CA GLY A 48 4.35 -3.21 11.19
C GLY A 48 3.31 -2.14 10.81
N LEU A 49 3.42 -0.91 11.35
CA LEU A 49 2.43 0.15 11.12
C LEU A 49 2.82 1.06 9.94
N LEU A 50 1.80 1.56 9.26
CA LEU A 50 1.89 2.50 8.13
C LEU A 50 1.30 3.86 8.48
N SER A 51 1.84 4.91 7.86
CA SER A 51 1.27 6.25 7.89
C SER A 51 0.37 6.51 6.68
N GLU A 52 -0.14 7.73 6.61
CA GLU A 52 -0.89 8.23 5.45
C GLU A 52 -0.01 8.29 4.21
N GLU A 53 1.15 8.92 4.35
CA GLU A 53 2.04 9.25 3.25
C GLU A 53 3.43 8.70 3.49
N TYR A 54 4.25 8.65 2.44
CA TYR A 54 5.67 8.30 2.55
C TYR A 54 6.54 9.27 1.77
N ASP A 55 7.54 9.85 2.43
CA ASP A 55 8.53 10.71 1.79
C ASP A 55 9.63 9.84 1.17
N PRO A 56 9.71 9.71 -0.17
CA PRO A 56 10.72 8.90 -0.83
C PRO A 56 12.12 9.53 -0.79
N ALA A 57 12.23 10.85 -0.62
CA ALA A 57 13.50 11.55 -0.60
C ALA A 57 14.20 11.35 0.74
N SER A 58 13.47 11.49 1.86
CA SER A 58 14.01 11.24 3.21
C SER A 58 13.81 9.81 3.72
N ARG A 59 13.08 8.98 2.96
CA ARG A 59 12.79 7.57 3.25
C ARG A 59 12.11 7.36 4.61
N ARG A 60 11.03 8.11 4.85
CA ARG A 60 10.28 8.05 6.12
C ARG A 60 8.77 8.07 5.91
N LEU A 61 8.07 7.51 6.89
CA LEU A 61 6.63 7.67 7.06
C LEU A 61 6.29 9.13 7.40
N ALA A 62 5.20 9.64 6.82
CA ALA A 62 4.74 11.01 6.98
C ALA A 62 3.20 11.09 7.05
N GLY A 63 2.69 12.20 7.58
CA GLY A 63 1.26 12.40 7.81
C GLY A 63 0.73 11.59 8.99
N ASN A 64 -0.58 11.31 8.98
CA ASN A 64 -1.25 10.61 10.06
C ASN A 64 -0.61 9.23 10.33
N PHE A 65 -0.37 8.89 11.60
CA PHE A 65 0.24 7.62 11.98
C PHE A 65 -0.29 7.12 13.34
N PRO A 66 -0.77 5.87 13.46
CA PRO A 66 -1.02 4.92 12.37
C PRO A 66 -2.26 5.31 11.55
N GLN A 67 -2.22 5.10 10.24
CA GLN A 67 -3.33 5.52 9.36
C GLN A 67 -4.24 4.34 8.99
N ALA A 68 -5.52 4.38 9.37
CA ALA A 68 -6.46 3.27 9.19
C ALA A 68 -6.72 2.86 7.72
N PHE A 69 -6.91 3.81 6.81
CA PHE A 69 -7.09 3.56 5.37
C PHE A 69 -5.90 2.90 4.68
N SER A 70 -4.65 3.28 5.00
CA SER A 70 -3.44 2.62 4.51
C SER A 70 -3.40 1.16 4.95
N HIS A 71 -3.83 0.85 6.18
CA HIS A 71 -3.93 -0.54 6.65
C HIS A 71 -5.11 -1.29 6.01
N LEU A 72 -6.26 -0.64 5.80
CA LEU A 72 -7.39 -1.24 5.10
C LEU A 72 -7.00 -1.60 3.65
N ALA A 73 -6.29 -0.70 2.96
CA ALA A 73 -5.81 -0.93 1.61
C ALA A 73 -4.75 -2.04 1.56
N LEU A 74 -3.85 -2.11 2.56
CA LEU A 74 -2.92 -3.23 2.73
C LEU A 74 -3.65 -4.57 2.81
N VAL A 75 -4.71 -4.68 3.62
CA VAL A 75 -5.50 -5.92 3.75
C VAL A 75 -6.16 -6.29 2.42
N ARG A 76 -6.72 -5.32 1.70
CA ARG A 76 -7.32 -5.55 0.38
C ARG A 76 -6.31 -6.03 -0.65
N ALA A 77 -5.14 -5.38 -0.71
CA ALA A 77 -4.06 -5.78 -1.60
C ALA A 77 -3.56 -7.21 -1.30
N ALA A 78 -3.39 -7.54 -0.02
CA ALA A 78 -3.03 -8.89 0.40
C ALA A 78 -4.09 -9.92 0.02
N HIS A 79 -5.38 -9.58 0.19
CA HIS A 79 -6.48 -10.45 -0.23
C HIS A 79 -6.49 -10.68 -1.75
N ALA A 80 -6.30 -9.63 -2.55
CA ALA A 80 -6.27 -9.74 -4.01
C ALA A 80 -5.09 -10.58 -4.52
N LEU A 81 -3.94 -10.56 -3.82
CA LEU A 81 -2.80 -11.44 -4.11
C LEU A 81 -3.04 -12.88 -3.67
N ALA A 82 -3.78 -13.09 -2.59
CA ALA A 82 -4.02 -14.42 -2.03
C ALA A 82 -5.17 -15.17 -2.70
N TYR A 83 -6.16 -14.48 -3.25
CA TYR A 83 -7.40 -15.08 -3.76
C TYR A 83 -7.69 -14.71 -5.21
N ASP A 84 -8.45 -15.58 -5.89
CA ASP A 84 -8.99 -15.32 -7.22
C ASP A 84 -10.02 -14.17 -7.22
N ASP A 85 -10.46 -13.75 -8.41
CA ASP A 85 -11.37 -12.62 -8.63
C ASP A 85 -12.74 -12.76 -7.92
N HIS A 86 -13.05 -13.97 -7.41
CA HIS A 86 -14.26 -14.25 -6.64
C HIS A 86 -14.03 -14.34 -5.13
N GLY A 87 -12.79 -14.18 -4.65
CA GLY A 87 -12.44 -14.20 -3.23
C GLY A 87 -12.73 -15.54 -2.54
N LYS A 88 -12.90 -16.62 -3.33
CA LYS A 88 -13.36 -17.92 -2.83
C LYS A 88 -12.27 -18.98 -2.90
N THR A 89 -11.35 -18.86 -3.84
CA THR A 89 -10.28 -19.84 -4.02
C THR A 89 -8.93 -19.16 -3.82
N PRO A 90 -8.04 -19.73 -2.99
CA PRO A 90 -6.65 -19.28 -2.94
C PRO A 90 -6.02 -19.37 -4.33
N ARG A 91 -5.24 -18.36 -4.73
CA ARG A 91 -4.41 -18.45 -5.92
C ARG A 91 -3.34 -19.51 -5.70
N THR A 92 -3.26 -20.49 -6.60
CA THR A 92 -2.21 -21.50 -6.58
C THR A 92 -0.86 -20.86 -6.87
N SER A 93 0.08 -20.96 -5.93
CA SER A 93 1.48 -20.60 -6.17
C SER A 93 2.02 -21.46 -7.30
N THR A 94 2.37 -20.84 -8.43
CA THR A 94 3.07 -21.50 -9.55
C THR A 94 4.57 -21.47 -9.30
#